data_AF-A0A182SQW1-F1
#
_entry.id   AF-A0A182SQW1-F1
#
_cell.length_a   1.000
_cell.length_b   1.000
_cell.length_c   1.000
_cell.angle_alpha   90.00
_cell.angle_beta   90.00
_cell.angle_gamma   90.00
#
_symmetry.space_group_name_H-M   'P 1'
#
loop_
_entity.id
_entity.type
_entity.pdbx_description
1 polymer ?
#
loop_
_entity_poly.entity_id
_entity_poly.type
_entity_poly.pdbx_seq_one_letter_code
_entity_poly.pdbx_strand_id
1 'polypeptide(L)'
;MELERQERERRQRELLADDFKDRALVVMMDGVLEHRWEDEIKKSLPLPQCLEIGKELQHYNETDIREVKEYEEQSKTLYQERLRYRKMLQDELQELAISLDEQIKRFNTSVAKLTMQKIIIESAIRQEEMRILRATLYNHARLIYGANANGLRTQIDQISEYMDQLTDVLNEFQEKAADYRNTYDTLRTKDRLLDKQFKINFSDTAQSALVDQAYKIFKRRPKTQLRSIVTVSVFQDMAKRIVAKKTAGTHGNLLLPKECQDYLSHCDSLDQTSNCPAGMDSSLWQTLIKMRRIKIESEFRVSSGEYW
;
A
#
# COMPACT_ATOMS: atom_id res chain seq x y z
N MET A 1 -51.72 -21.21 20.12
CA MET A 1 -53.14 -21.58 20.34
C MET A 1 -53.27 -22.72 21.37
N GLU A 2 -52.68 -23.90 21.18
CA GLU A 2 -52.72 -25.00 22.17
C GLU A 2 -52.08 -24.65 23.54
N LEU A 3 -50.91 -24.00 23.52
CA LEU A 3 -50.14 -23.68 24.74
C LEU A 3 -50.90 -22.72 25.67
N GLU A 4 -51.58 -21.72 25.12
CA GLU A 4 -52.37 -20.77 25.90
C GLU A 4 -53.58 -21.41 26.59
N ARG A 5 -54.09 -22.53 26.06
CA ARG A 5 -55.23 -23.26 26.62
C ARG A 5 -54.82 -24.05 27.85
N GLN A 6 -53.66 -24.72 27.78
CA GLN A 6 -53.08 -25.46 28.91
C GLN A 6 -52.66 -24.54 30.05
N GLU A 7 -52.15 -23.34 29.76
CA GLU A 7 -51.82 -22.36 30.80
C GLU A 7 -53.06 -21.82 31.53
N ARG A 8 -54.18 -21.64 30.82
CA ARG A 8 -55.45 -21.23 31.44
C ARG A 8 -56.03 -22.31 32.35
N GLU A 9 -56.00 -23.57 31.92
CA GLU A 9 -56.48 -24.70 32.74
C GLU A 9 -55.62 -24.91 33.99
N ARG A 10 -54.30 -24.70 33.91
CA ARG A 10 -53.43 -24.72 35.10
C ARG A 10 -53.79 -23.62 36.10
N ARG A 11 -53.92 -22.37 35.64
CA ARG A 11 -54.34 -21.25 36.52
C ARG A 11 -55.69 -21.49 37.18
N GLN A 12 -56.63 -22.10 36.45
CA GLN A 12 -57.97 -22.35 36.96
C GLN A 12 -57.97 -23.45 38.05
N ARG A 13 -57.11 -24.47 37.92
CA ARG A 13 -56.91 -25.49 38.96
C ARG A 13 -56.17 -24.94 40.18
N GLU A 14 -55.22 -24.04 39.98
CA GLU A 14 -54.53 -23.35 41.08
C GLU A 14 -55.52 -22.50 41.90
N LEU A 15 -56.44 -21.78 41.23
CA LEU A 15 -57.50 -21.00 41.89
C LEU A 15 -58.51 -21.86 42.69
N LEU A 16 -58.80 -23.08 42.24
CA LEU A 16 -59.74 -24.00 42.92
C LEU A 16 -59.12 -24.75 44.11
N ALA A 17 -57.79 -24.85 44.16
CA ALA A 17 -57.07 -25.51 45.25
C ALA A 17 -57.05 -24.69 46.54
N ASP A 18 -57.23 -23.36 46.45
CA ASP A 18 -57.28 -22.47 47.62
C ASP A 18 -58.53 -22.72 48.49
N ASP A 19 -59.70 -22.96 47.90
CA ASP A 19 -60.97 -23.11 48.63
C ASP A 19 -61.11 -24.41 49.45
N PHE A 20 -60.30 -25.44 49.20
CA PHE A 20 -60.39 -26.70 49.94
C PHE A 20 -59.75 -26.60 51.33
N LYS A 21 -58.62 -25.89 51.44
CA LYS A 21 -57.89 -25.74 52.71
C LYS A 21 -58.70 -24.95 53.74
N ASP A 22 -59.31 -23.85 53.32
CA ASP A 22 -60.05 -22.97 54.23
C ASP A 22 -61.30 -23.66 54.81
N ARG A 23 -62.01 -24.44 53.98
CA ARG A 23 -63.17 -25.23 54.42
C ARG A 23 -62.79 -26.36 55.38
N ALA A 24 -61.66 -27.03 55.14
CA ALA A 24 -61.17 -28.08 56.03
C ALA A 24 -60.76 -27.53 57.41
N LEU A 25 -60.20 -26.32 57.44
CA LEU A 25 -59.79 -25.64 58.67
C LEU A 25 -60.98 -25.24 59.56
N VAL A 26 -62.06 -24.73 58.94
CA VAL A 26 -63.31 -24.38 59.64
C VAL A 26 -63.96 -25.59 60.31
N VAL A 27 -63.93 -26.75 59.65
CA VAL A 27 -64.55 -27.98 60.16
C VAL A 27 -63.71 -28.67 61.24
N MET A 28 -62.38 -28.56 61.20
CA MET A 28 -61.49 -29.30 62.10
C MET A 28 -60.95 -28.49 63.30
N MET A 29 -60.92 -27.15 63.20
CA MET A 29 -60.34 -26.28 64.25
C MET A 29 -61.13 -24.96 64.42
N ASP A 30 -62.45 -24.96 64.17
CA ASP A 30 -63.33 -23.77 64.19
C ASP A 30 -62.79 -22.58 63.35
N GLY A 31 -61.93 -22.88 62.37
CA GLY A 31 -61.37 -21.89 61.44
C GLY A 31 -60.08 -21.19 61.91
N VAL A 32 -59.47 -21.60 63.04
CA VAL A 32 -58.22 -20.99 63.54
C VAL A 32 -57.20 -22.07 63.89
N LEU A 33 -56.03 -22.02 63.25
CA LEU A 33 -54.97 -23.03 63.39
C LEU A 33 -54.23 -22.94 64.75
N GLU A 34 -54.08 -21.73 65.31
CA GLU A 34 -53.46 -21.49 66.63
C GLU A 34 -54.20 -20.37 67.36
N HIS A 35 -54.64 -20.63 68.59
CA HIS A 35 -55.25 -19.60 69.42
C HIS A 35 -54.14 -18.68 69.94
N ARG A 36 -54.02 -17.48 69.36
CA ARG A 36 -53.06 -16.47 69.79
C ARG A 36 -53.73 -15.54 70.79
N TRP A 37 -53.02 -15.27 71.88
CA TRP A 37 -53.42 -14.27 72.87
C TRP A 37 -53.77 -12.92 72.20
N GLU A 38 -53.04 -12.53 71.16
CA GLU A 38 -53.27 -11.30 70.38
C GLU A 38 -54.65 -11.25 69.72
N ASP A 39 -55.22 -12.40 69.36
CA ASP A 39 -56.53 -12.49 68.72
C ASP A 39 -57.66 -12.54 69.75
N GLU A 40 -57.38 -13.00 70.98
CA GLU A 40 -58.32 -12.96 72.11
C GLU A 40 -58.60 -11.53 72.56
N ILE A 41 -57.55 -10.74 72.75
CA ILE A 41 -57.66 -9.35 73.22
C ILE A 41 -58.41 -8.46 72.22
N LYS A 42 -58.44 -8.83 70.93
CA LYS A 42 -59.17 -8.09 69.88
C LYS A 42 -60.69 -8.30 69.98
N LYS A 43 -61.15 -9.39 70.59
CA LYS A 43 -62.60 -9.68 70.79
C LYS A 43 -63.22 -8.69 71.77
N SER A 44 -64.49 -8.35 71.58
CA SER A 44 -65.26 -7.50 72.50
C SER A 44 -65.84 -8.34 73.64
N LEU A 45 -65.82 -7.81 74.86
CA LEU A 45 -66.51 -8.42 76.00
C LEU A 45 -68.03 -8.37 75.81
N PRO A 46 -68.78 -9.43 76.16
CA PRO A 46 -70.24 -9.39 76.15
C PRO A 46 -70.74 -8.40 77.22
N LEU A 47 -71.79 -7.65 76.90
CA LEU A 47 -72.40 -6.72 77.87
C LEU A 47 -73.18 -7.51 78.93
N PRO A 48 -73.15 -7.08 80.21
CA PRO A 48 -74.05 -7.59 81.24
C PRO A 48 -75.51 -7.37 80.86
N GLN A 49 -76.37 -8.35 81.16
CA GLN A 49 -77.79 -8.35 80.77
C GLN A 49 -78.55 -7.11 81.26
N CYS A 50 -78.22 -6.61 82.45
CA CYS A 50 -78.83 -5.41 83.03
C CYS A 50 -78.45 -4.11 82.28
N LEU A 51 -77.26 -4.06 81.66
CA LEU A 51 -76.81 -2.94 80.83
C LEU A 51 -77.35 -3.05 79.40
N GLU A 52 -77.49 -4.27 78.88
CA GLU A 52 -78.04 -4.54 77.54
C GLU A 52 -79.55 -4.20 77.46
N ILE A 53 -80.33 -4.52 78.50
CA ILE A 53 -81.76 -4.21 78.59
C ILE A 53 -82.02 -2.74 79.01
N GLY A 54 -81.00 -2.01 79.47
CA GLY A 54 -81.13 -0.62 79.93
C GLY A 54 -81.91 -0.50 81.24
N LYS A 55 -81.72 -1.45 82.17
CA LYS A 55 -82.39 -1.46 83.48
C LYS A 55 -81.98 -0.23 84.30
N GLU A 56 -82.91 0.42 85.00
CA GLU A 56 -82.61 1.58 85.85
C GLU A 56 -81.86 1.18 87.13
N LEU A 57 -80.93 2.04 87.58
CA LEU A 57 -80.03 1.80 88.73
C LEU A 57 -80.76 1.45 90.04
N GLN A 58 -82.01 1.88 90.19
CA GLN A 58 -82.84 1.63 91.38
C GLN A 58 -83.35 0.18 91.46
N HIS A 59 -83.31 -0.56 90.34
CA HIS A 59 -83.82 -1.93 90.23
C HIS A 59 -82.69 -2.98 90.16
N TYR A 60 -81.45 -2.59 90.46
CA TYR A 60 -80.33 -3.52 90.40
C TYR A 60 -80.41 -4.51 91.56
N ASN A 61 -80.40 -5.81 91.23
CA ASN A 61 -80.27 -6.86 92.22
C ASN A 61 -78.78 -7.04 92.61
N GLU A 62 -78.50 -7.70 93.73
CA GLU A 62 -77.12 -7.96 94.18
C GLU A 62 -76.28 -8.72 93.14
N THR A 63 -76.93 -9.55 92.31
CA THR A 63 -76.34 -10.22 91.15
C THR A 63 -75.96 -9.24 90.04
N ASP A 64 -76.86 -8.31 89.69
CA ASP A 64 -76.64 -7.30 88.65
C ASP A 64 -75.47 -6.37 89.02
N ILE A 65 -75.37 -5.99 90.31
CA ILE A 65 -74.26 -5.18 90.82
C ILE A 65 -72.93 -5.93 90.72
N ARG A 66 -72.93 -7.25 90.91
CA ARG A 66 -71.73 -8.10 90.82
C ARG A 66 -71.27 -8.27 89.38
N GLU A 67 -72.20 -8.56 88.47
CA GLU A 67 -71.92 -8.74 87.04
C GLU A 67 -71.41 -7.46 86.38
N VAL A 68 -71.95 -6.29 86.76
CA VAL A 68 -71.44 -4.98 86.28
C VAL A 68 -70.02 -4.72 86.79
N LYS A 69 -69.74 -4.99 88.08
CA LYS A 69 -68.39 -4.83 88.64
C LYS A 69 -67.36 -5.75 87.97
N GLU A 70 -67.74 -7.00 87.73
CA GLU A 70 -66.88 -7.98 87.06
C GLU A 70 -66.61 -7.58 85.59
N TYR A 71 -67.64 -7.13 84.87
CA TYR A 71 -67.48 -6.59 83.52
C TYR A 71 -66.56 -5.36 83.49
N GLU A 72 -66.69 -4.42 84.43
CA GLU A 72 -65.80 -3.26 84.53
C GLU A 72 -64.34 -3.66 84.80
N GLU A 73 -64.11 -4.66 85.64
CA GLU A 73 -62.77 -5.17 85.95
C GLU A 73 -62.14 -5.91 84.76
N GLN A 74 -62.91 -6.77 84.09
CA GLN A 74 -62.50 -7.45 82.86
C GLN A 74 -62.24 -6.46 81.73
N SER A 75 -63.08 -5.43 81.58
CA SER A 75 -62.91 -4.36 80.60
C SER A 75 -61.64 -3.54 80.83
N LYS A 76 -61.33 -3.21 82.09
CA LYS A 76 -60.07 -2.56 82.47
C LYS A 76 -58.86 -3.43 82.14
N THR A 77 -58.93 -4.73 82.44
CA THR A 77 -57.85 -5.68 82.17
C THR A 77 -57.60 -5.82 80.67
N LEU A 78 -58.66 -6.05 79.88
CA LEU A 78 -58.60 -6.16 78.42
C LEU A 78 -58.09 -4.86 77.76
N TYR A 79 -58.46 -3.69 78.29
CA TYR A 79 -57.90 -2.42 77.85
C TYR A 79 -56.38 -2.32 78.09
N GLN A 80 -55.91 -2.75 79.28
CA GLN A 80 -54.48 -2.78 79.59
C GLN A 80 -53.72 -3.76 78.69
N GLU A 81 -54.28 -4.93 78.39
CA GLU A 81 -53.67 -5.91 77.48
C GLU A 81 -53.60 -5.38 76.04
N ARG A 82 -54.65 -4.73 75.52
CA ARG A 82 -54.62 -4.05 74.22
C ARG A 82 -53.57 -2.95 74.16
N LEU A 83 -53.41 -2.18 75.24
CA LEU A 83 -52.35 -1.17 75.32
C LEU A 83 -50.95 -1.80 75.30
N ARG A 84 -50.75 -2.93 75.99
CA ARG A 84 -49.50 -3.68 75.94
C ARG A 84 -49.22 -4.22 74.54
N TYR A 85 -50.22 -4.83 73.89
CA TYR A 85 -50.08 -5.33 72.52
C TYR A 85 -49.78 -4.22 71.52
N ARG A 86 -50.49 -3.07 71.62
CA ARG A 86 -50.20 -1.89 70.81
C ARG A 86 -48.75 -1.44 70.98
N LYS A 87 -48.24 -1.46 72.21
CA LYS A 87 -46.84 -1.10 72.48
C LYS A 87 -45.86 -2.11 71.86
N MET A 88 -46.11 -3.40 72.00
CA MET A 88 -45.29 -4.45 71.37
C MET A 88 -45.22 -4.29 69.85
N LEU A 89 -46.36 -4.04 69.19
CA LEU A 89 -46.39 -3.78 67.74
C LEU A 89 -45.63 -2.51 67.35
N GLN A 90 -45.69 -1.46 68.18
CA GLN A 90 -44.94 -0.23 67.93
C GLN A 90 -43.43 -0.45 68.06
N ASP A 91 -43.01 -1.19 69.09
CA ASP A 91 -41.60 -1.54 69.32
C ASP A 91 -41.09 -2.43 68.17
N GLU A 92 -41.84 -3.46 67.76
CA GLU A 92 -41.50 -4.34 66.64
C GLU A 92 -41.41 -3.58 65.30
N LEU A 93 -42.37 -2.69 65.01
CA LEU A 93 -42.34 -1.85 63.82
C LEU A 93 -41.08 -0.97 63.81
N GLN A 94 -40.71 -0.41 64.96
CA GLN A 94 -39.50 0.41 65.09
C GLN A 94 -38.23 -0.43 64.86
N GLU A 95 -38.15 -1.64 65.43
CA GLU A 95 -37.02 -2.55 65.22
C GLU A 95 -36.90 -2.98 63.74
N LEU A 96 -38.02 -3.32 63.10
CA LEU A 96 -38.07 -3.63 61.66
C LEU A 96 -37.62 -2.45 60.80
N ALA A 97 -38.06 -1.24 61.12
CA ALA A 97 -37.67 -0.03 60.38
C ALA A 97 -36.15 0.22 60.49
N ILE A 98 -35.58 0.07 61.68
CA ILE A 98 -34.12 0.21 61.90
C ILE A 98 -33.36 -0.88 61.13
N SER A 99 -33.79 -2.14 61.25
CA SER A 99 -33.18 -3.27 60.53
C SER A 99 -33.22 -3.09 59.01
N LEU A 100 -34.35 -2.62 58.47
CA LEU A 100 -34.51 -2.36 57.05
C LEU A 100 -33.57 -1.25 56.57
N ASP A 101 -33.48 -0.14 57.31
CA ASP A 101 -32.58 0.97 56.98
C ASP A 101 -31.10 0.54 57.01
N GLU A 102 -30.70 -0.27 57.98
CA GLU A 102 -29.37 -0.86 58.02
C GLU A 102 -29.09 -1.75 56.80
N GLN A 103 -30.04 -2.61 56.42
CA GLN A 103 -29.90 -3.47 55.25
C GLN A 103 -29.78 -2.67 53.96
N ILE A 104 -30.60 -1.62 53.80
CA ILE A 104 -30.53 -0.71 52.65
C ILE A 104 -29.14 -0.04 52.58
N LYS A 105 -28.63 0.47 53.71
CA LYS A 105 -27.30 1.08 53.79
C LYS A 105 -26.19 0.10 53.42
N ARG A 106 -26.24 -1.14 53.95
CA ARG A 106 -25.26 -2.20 53.63
C ARG A 106 -25.29 -2.58 52.16
N PHE A 107 -26.49 -2.71 51.58
CA PHE A 107 -26.67 -3.01 50.16
C PHE A 107 -26.09 -1.89 49.29
N ASN A 108 -26.50 -0.64 49.53
CA ASN A 108 -26.02 0.52 48.77
C ASN A 108 -24.50 0.68 48.86
N THR A 109 -23.91 0.45 50.04
CA THR A 109 -22.45 0.48 50.22
C THR A 109 -21.77 -0.62 49.41
N SER A 110 -22.35 -1.81 49.35
CA SER A 110 -21.81 -2.94 48.58
C SER A 110 -21.89 -2.67 47.08
N VAL A 111 -23.01 -2.12 46.60
CA VAL A 111 -23.17 -1.70 45.20
C VAL A 111 -22.17 -0.61 44.82
N ALA A 112 -21.95 0.38 45.70
CA ALA A 112 -20.99 1.45 45.46
C ALA A 112 -19.54 0.89 45.34
N LYS A 113 -19.16 -0.03 46.22
CA LYS A 113 -17.85 -0.71 46.15
C LYS A 113 -17.69 -1.51 44.86
N LEU A 114 -18.71 -2.28 44.47
CA LEU A 114 -18.70 -3.06 43.24
C LEU A 114 -18.59 -2.15 42.00
N THR A 115 -19.31 -1.03 42.00
CA THR A 115 -19.27 -0.05 40.91
C THR A 115 -17.88 0.56 40.78
N MET A 116 -17.23 0.89 41.91
CA MET A 116 -15.86 1.40 41.90
C MET A 116 -14.88 0.34 41.34
N GLN A 117 -14.99 -0.91 41.77
CA GLN A 117 -14.17 -2.00 41.24
C GLN A 117 -14.37 -2.18 39.73
N LYS A 118 -15.61 -2.10 39.24
CA LYS A 118 -15.92 -2.14 37.81
C LYS A 118 -15.20 -1.03 37.06
N ILE A 119 -15.26 0.22 37.54
CA ILE A 119 -14.59 1.36 36.89
C ILE A 119 -13.07 1.14 36.82
N ILE A 120 -12.46 0.62 37.89
CA ILE A 120 -11.01 0.34 37.93
C ILE A 120 -10.65 -0.73 36.89
N ILE A 121 -11.41 -1.84 36.83
CA ILE A 121 -11.17 -2.92 35.88
C ILE A 121 -11.38 -2.44 34.44
N GLU A 122 -12.47 -1.72 34.16
CA GLU A 122 -12.72 -1.16 32.83
C GLU A 122 -11.62 -0.18 32.41
N SER A 123 -11.14 0.67 33.32
CA SER A 123 -10.04 1.59 32.97
C SER A 123 -8.73 0.86 32.67
N ALA A 124 -8.41 -0.22 33.39
CA ALA A 124 -7.26 -1.08 33.09
C ALA A 124 -7.41 -1.78 31.73
N ILE A 125 -8.58 -2.32 31.41
CA ILE A 125 -8.87 -2.92 30.09
C ILE A 125 -8.68 -1.90 28.98
N ARG A 126 -9.25 -0.70 29.12
CA ARG A 126 -9.12 0.38 28.13
C ARG A 126 -7.67 0.82 27.94
N GLN A 127 -6.88 0.84 29.02
CA GLN A 127 -5.46 1.16 28.96
C GLN A 127 -4.68 0.11 28.15
N GLU A 128 -4.95 -1.17 28.36
CA GLU A 128 -4.31 -2.24 27.59
C GLU A 128 -4.76 -2.27 26.12
N GLU A 129 -6.05 -2.06 25.84
CA GLU A 129 -6.55 -1.88 24.47
C GLU A 129 -5.83 -0.74 23.75
N MET A 130 -5.61 0.40 24.43
CA MET A 130 -4.87 1.52 23.86
C MET A 130 -3.40 1.17 23.58
N ARG A 131 -2.75 0.38 24.45
CA ARG A 131 -1.38 -0.09 24.21
C ARG A 131 -1.30 -0.99 22.98
N ILE A 132 -2.27 -1.90 22.82
CA ILE A 132 -2.37 -2.75 21.63
C ILE A 132 -2.55 -1.89 20.38
N LEU A 133 -3.47 -0.93 20.38
CA LEU A 133 -3.71 -0.03 19.25
C LEU A 133 -2.48 0.80 18.88
N ARG A 134 -1.72 1.28 19.86
CA ARG A 134 -0.47 2.02 19.59
C ARG A 134 0.59 1.10 18.98
N ALA A 135 0.73 -0.12 19.49
CA ALA A 135 1.68 -1.10 18.97
C ALA A 135 1.34 -1.54 17.54
N THR A 136 0.06 -1.76 17.24
CA THR A 136 -0.39 -2.09 15.88
C THR A 136 -0.13 -0.94 14.91
N LEU A 137 -0.42 0.30 15.31
CA LEU A 137 -0.14 1.48 14.48
C LEU A 137 1.37 1.64 14.20
N TYR A 138 2.22 1.48 15.22
CA TYR A 138 3.67 1.53 15.06
C TYR A 138 4.19 0.41 14.13
N ASN A 139 3.71 -0.82 14.32
CA ASN A 139 4.09 -1.94 13.46
C ASN A 139 3.64 -1.72 12.01
N HIS A 140 2.42 -1.23 11.80
CA HIS A 140 1.91 -0.91 10.46
C HIS A 140 2.76 0.16 9.78
N ALA A 141 3.07 1.25 10.47
CA ALA A 141 3.96 2.30 9.95
C ALA A 141 5.35 1.71 9.60
N ARG A 142 5.92 0.87 10.47
CA ARG A 142 7.21 0.22 10.20
C ARG A 142 7.18 -0.66 8.95
N LEU A 143 6.08 -1.40 8.73
CA LEU A 143 5.89 -2.22 7.52
C LEU A 143 5.81 -1.35 6.26
N ILE A 144 5.06 -0.24 6.30
CA ILE A 144 4.98 0.69 5.17
C ILE A 144 6.35 1.29 4.85
N TYR A 145 7.06 1.78 5.87
CA TYR A 145 8.41 2.34 5.66
C TYR A 145 9.39 1.29 5.12
N GLY A 146 9.31 0.05 5.62
CA GLY A 146 10.12 -1.06 5.11
C GLY A 146 9.81 -1.38 3.65
N ALA A 147 8.54 -1.44 3.27
CA ALA A 147 8.14 -1.66 1.88
C ALA A 147 8.60 -0.53 0.95
N ASN A 148 8.45 0.73 1.39
CA ASN A 148 8.91 1.89 0.62
C ASN A 148 10.44 1.90 0.45
N ALA A 149 11.19 1.62 1.53
CA ALA A 149 12.65 1.54 1.47
C ALA A 149 13.11 0.43 0.52
N ASN A 150 12.48 -0.74 0.56
CA ASN A 150 12.77 -1.82 -0.38
C ASN A 150 12.43 -1.43 -1.82
N GLY A 151 11.31 -0.73 -2.06
CA GLY A 151 10.95 -0.23 -3.38
C GLY A 151 11.99 0.74 -3.95
N LEU A 152 12.46 1.68 -3.13
CA LEU A 152 13.52 2.62 -3.51
C LEU A 152 14.85 1.91 -3.79
N ARG A 153 15.21 0.92 -2.96
CA ARG A 153 16.40 0.08 -3.15
C ARG A 153 16.37 -0.60 -4.52
N THR A 154 15.26 -1.26 -4.85
CA THR A 154 15.09 -1.92 -6.16
C THR A 154 15.21 -0.93 -7.32
N GLN A 155 14.65 0.28 -7.20
CA GLN A 155 14.78 1.31 -8.23
C GLN A 155 16.23 1.78 -8.40
N ILE A 156 16.95 1.98 -7.30
CA ILE A 156 18.37 2.36 -7.33
C ILE A 156 19.18 1.27 -8.04
N ASP A 157 18.95 0.00 -7.70
CA ASP A 157 19.65 -1.13 -8.31
C ASP A 157 19.38 -1.20 -9.82
N GLN A 158 18.12 -1.03 -10.25
CA GLN A 158 17.74 -0.99 -11.66
C GLN A 158 18.39 0.17 -12.43
N ILE A 159 18.42 1.37 -11.83
CA ILE A 159 19.05 2.54 -12.45
C ILE A 159 20.56 2.35 -12.54
N SER A 160 21.19 1.76 -11.52
CA SER A 160 22.62 1.46 -11.54
C SER A 160 22.96 0.49 -12.66
N GLU A 161 22.20 -0.59 -12.81
CA GLU A 161 22.41 -1.57 -13.89
C GLU A 161 22.24 -0.93 -15.26
N TYR A 162 21.25 -0.06 -15.43
CA TYR A 162 21.06 0.68 -16.68
C TYR A 162 22.19 1.68 -16.96
N MET A 163 22.71 2.35 -15.92
CA MET A 163 23.88 3.22 -16.05
C MET A 163 25.13 2.45 -16.47
N ASP A 164 25.34 1.26 -15.92
CA ASP A 164 26.47 0.40 -16.28
C ASP A 164 26.37 0.00 -17.77
N GLN A 165 25.19 -0.42 -18.22
CA GLN A 165 24.94 -0.74 -19.64
C GLN A 165 25.20 0.46 -20.56
N LEU A 166 24.72 1.65 -20.20
CA LEU A 166 24.98 2.86 -20.97
C LEU A 166 26.47 3.23 -21.00
N THR A 167 27.18 3.00 -19.89
CA THR A 167 28.62 3.25 -19.79
C THR A 167 29.39 2.30 -20.71
N ASP A 168 29.02 1.02 -20.77
CA ASP A 168 29.63 0.05 -21.67
C ASP A 168 29.42 0.44 -23.14
N VAL A 169 28.20 0.83 -23.51
CA VAL A 169 27.88 1.29 -24.87
C VAL A 169 28.66 2.57 -25.22
N LEU A 170 28.80 3.49 -24.27
CA LEU A 170 29.58 4.71 -24.46
C LEU A 170 31.06 4.38 -24.68
N ASN A 171 31.62 3.46 -23.91
CA ASN A 171 33.00 3.01 -24.06
C ASN A 171 33.22 2.35 -25.44
N GLU A 172 32.28 1.50 -25.89
CA GLU A 172 32.34 0.89 -27.21
C GLU A 172 32.31 1.94 -28.33
N PHE A 173 31.46 2.97 -28.21
CA PHE A 173 31.43 4.06 -29.18
C PHE A 173 32.70 4.90 -29.16
N GLN A 174 33.27 5.16 -27.99
CA GLN A 174 34.54 5.88 -27.87
C GLN A 174 35.70 5.11 -28.49
N GLU A 175 35.77 3.80 -28.27
CA GLU A 175 36.78 2.93 -28.89
C GLU A 175 36.64 2.94 -30.42
N LYS A 176 35.43 2.74 -30.95
CA LYS A 176 35.17 2.82 -32.40
C LYS A 176 35.53 4.18 -32.97
N ALA A 177 35.17 5.28 -32.29
CA ALA A 177 35.52 6.63 -32.74
C ALA A 177 37.04 6.86 -32.76
N ALA A 178 37.77 6.35 -31.77
CA ALA A 178 39.23 6.39 -31.74
C ALA A 178 39.83 5.59 -32.90
N ASP A 179 39.32 4.39 -33.18
CA ASP A 179 39.75 3.56 -34.30
C ASP A 179 39.51 4.22 -35.66
N TYR A 180 38.34 4.85 -35.86
CA TYR A 180 38.05 5.60 -37.07
C TYR A 180 38.97 6.80 -37.23
N ARG A 181 39.22 7.55 -36.15
CA ARG A 181 40.16 8.68 -36.16
C ARG A 181 41.58 8.23 -36.51
N ASN A 182 42.07 7.17 -35.88
CA ASN A 182 43.39 6.60 -36.16
C ASN A 182 43.50 6.12 -37.62
N THR A 183 42.44 5.49 -38.13
CA THR A 183 42.36 5.04 -39.53
C THR A 183 42.40 6.23 -40.49
N TYR A 184 41.63 7.29 -40.22
CA TYR A 184 41.62 8.51 -41.02
C TYR A 184 42.98 9.21 -41.02
N ASP A 185 43.61 9.40 -39.85
CA ASP A 185 44.92 10.04 -39.73
C ASP A 185 46.01 9.23 -40.46
N THR A 186 45.91 7.90 -40.41
CA THR A 186 46.79 6.99 -41.17
C THR A 186 46.60 7.16 -42.68
N LEU A 187 45.35 7.17 -43.16
CA LEU A 187 45.03 7.38 -44.59
C LEU A 187 45.54 8.74 -45.06
N ARG A 188 45.30 9.79 -44.29
CA ARG A 188 45.75 11.16 -44.57
C ARG A 188 47.28 11.26 -44.62
N THR A 189 47.98 10.55 -43.74
CA THR A 189 49.44 10.50 -43.73
C THR A 189 49.98 9.76 -44.95
N LYS A 190 49.40 8.60 -45.29
CA LYS A 190 49.75 7.85 -46.51
C LYS A 190 49.52 8.69 -47.77
N ASP A 191 48.41 9.42 -47.84
CA ASP A 191 48.11 10.31 -48.95
C ASP A 191 49.17 11.40 -49.14
N ARG A 192 49.62 12.03 -48.05
CA ARG A 192 50.72 13.02 -48.08
C ARG A 192 52.06 12.40 -48.47
N LEU A 193 52.30 11.13 -48.14
CA LEU A 193 53.52 10.42 -48.53
C LEU A 193 53.58 10.14 -50.03
N LEU A 194 52.45 9.88 -50.69
CA LEU A 194 52.41 9.69 -52.15
C LEU A 194 52.95 10.91 -52.91
N ASP A 195 52.68 12.12 -52.41
CA ASP A 195 53.23 13.36 -52.96
C ASP A 195 54.76 13.44 -52.83
N LYS A 196 55.31 13.00 -51.70
CA LYS A 196 56.77 12.96 -51.48
C LYS A 196 57.43 11.87 -52.31
N GLN A 197 56.84 10.68 -52.34
CA GLN A 197 57.33 9.54 -53.14
C GLN A 197 57.35 9.87 -54.62
N PHE A 198 56.33 10.57 -55.13
CA PHE A 198 56.34 11.05 -56.51
C PHE A 198 57.57 11.90 -56.79
N LYS A 199 57.84 12.91 -55.96
CA LYS A 199 58.96 13.83 -56.15
C LYS A 199 60.31 13.11 -56.15
N ILE A 200 60.52 12.20 -55.19
CA ILE A 200 61.77 11.41 -55.07
C ILE A 200 61.95 10.49 -56.29
N ASN A 201 60.95 9.66 -56.59
CA ASN A 201 61.06 8.67 -57.65
C ASN A 201 61.27 9.30 -59.04
N PHE A 202 60.63 10.45 -59.30
CA PHE A 202 60.75 11.13 -60.59
C PHE A 202 61.97 12.05 -60.69
N SER A 203 62.45 12.66 -59.59
CA SER A 203 63.70 13.44 -59.63
C SER A 203 64.92 12.58 -59.95
N ASP A 204 64.90 11.31 -59.52
CA ASP A 204 66.03 10.39 -59.70
C ASP A 204 66.03 9.73 -61.09
N THR A 205 64.88 9.69 -61.77
CA THR A 205 64.68 8.91 -63.01
C THR A 205 64.57 9.78 -64.26
N ALA A 206 64.13 11.03 -64.14
CA ALA A 206 63.80 11.89 -65.28
C ALA A 206 64.52 13.25 -65.26
N GLN A 207 64.69 13.85 -66.43
CA GLN A 207 65.23 15.21 -66.56
C GLN A 207 64.32 16.24 -65.89
N SER A 208 64.89 17.27 -65.23
CA SER A 208 64.14 18.24 -64.42
C SER A 208 62.92 18.86 -65.12
N ALA A 209 63.04 19.23 -66.41
CA ALA A 209 61.93 19.80 -67.18
C ALA A 209 60.77 18.80 -67.39
N LEU A 210 61.08 17.51 -67.46
CA LEU A 210 60.08 16.44 -67.59
C LEU A 210 59.40 16.15 -66.25
N VAL A 211 60.13 16.28 -65.13
CA VAL A 211 59.59 16.10 -63.77
C VAL A 211 58.49 17.11 -63.47
N ASP A 212 58.67 18.38 -63.83
CA ASP A 212 57.66 19.43 -63.62
C ASP A 212 56.39 19.17 -64.44
N GLN A 213 56.55 18.71 -65.68
CA GLN A 213 55.43 18.34 -66.54
C GLN A 213 54.70 17.09 -66.00
N ALA A 214 55.44 16.09 -65.54
CA ALA A 214 54.91 14.89 -64.90
C ALA A 214 54.13 15.23 -63.62
N TYR A 215 54.63 16.15 -62.78
CA TYR A 215 53.94 16.58 -61.56
C TYR A 215 52.60 17.26 -61.85
N LYS A 216 52.52 18.08 -62.91
CA LYS A 216 51.25 18.69 -63.36
C LYS A 216 50.22 17.62 -63.75
N ILE A 217 50.65 16.57 -64.44
CA ILE A 217 49.78 15.45 -64.82
C ILE A 217 49.35 14.65 -63.60
N PHE A 218 50.28 14.35 -62.69
CA PHE A 218 50.02 13.66 -61.42
C PHE A 218 48.98 14.40 -60.55
N LYS A 219 49.01 15.74 -60.52
CA LYS A 219 48.03 16.57 -59.81
C LYS A 219 46.74 16.86 -60.58
N ARG A 220 46.66 16.48 -61.86
CA ARG A 220 45.48 16.75 -62.68
C ARG A 220 44.31 15.85 -62.27
N ARG A 221 43.14 16.44 -62.07
CA ARG A 221 41.86 15.75 -61.78
C ARG A 221 40.85 16.01 -62.90
N PRO A 222 39.91 15.10 -63.15
CA PRO A 222 38.71 15.42 -63.93
C PRO A 222 37.99 16.65 -63.35
N LYS A 223 37.42 17.47 -64.24
CA LYS A 223 36.64 18.67 -63.84
C LYS A 223 35.16 18.34 -63.54
N THR A 224 34.80 17.06 -63.55
CA THR A 224 33.43 16.59 -63.30
C THR A 224 33.01 16.97 -61.88
N GLN A 225 31.88 17.66 -61.74
CA GLN A 225 31.32 17.99 -60.44
C GLN A 225 30.64 16.75 -59.86
N LEU A 226 31.15 16.26 -58.73
CA LEU A 226 30.64 15.09 -58.02
C LEU A 226 29.65 15.52 -56.94
N ARG A 227 28.45 15.95 -57.34
CA ARG A 227 27.43 16.51 -56.42
C ARG A 227 26.59 15.44 -55.73
N SER A 228 26.57 14.23 -56.28
CA SER A 228 25.76 13.09 -55.85
C SER A 228 26.55 12.12 -54.96
N ILE A 229 27.81 12.43 -54.63
CA ILE A 229 28.56 11.65 -53.65
C ILE A 229 28.18 12.13 -52.25
N VAL A 230 27.34 11.35 -51.58
CA VAL A 230 26.78 11.70 -50.26
C VAL A 230 27.10 10.64 -49.18
N THR A 231 27.67 9.50 -49.57
CA THR A 231 27.87 8.37 -48.64
C THR A 231 29.28 7.81 -48.72
N VAL A 232 29.79 7.36 -47.56
CA VAL A 232 31.09 6.69 -47.40
C VAL A 232 31.22 5.50 -48.37
N SER A 233 30.15 4.73 -48.57
CA SER A 233 30.13 3.59 -49.50
C SER A 233 30.40 3.99 -50.94
N VAL A 234 29.90 5.13 -51.40
CA VAL A 234 30.15 5.63 -52.76
C VAL A 234 31.61 6.05 -52.91
N PHE A 235 32.19 6.75 -51.92
CA PHE A 235 33.61 7.10 -51.94
C PHE A 235 34.52 5.86 -51.95
N GLN A 236 34.20 4.84 -51.13
CA GLN A 236 34.98 3.59 -51.08
C GLN A 236 34.89 2.80 -52.39
N ASP A 237 33.70 2.73 -53.00
CA ASP A 237 33.52 2.05 -54.28
C ASP A 237 34.22 2.80 -55.43
N MET A 238 34.19 4.14 -55.40
CA MET A 238 34.97 4.99 -56.32
C MET A 238 36.46 4.72 -56.21
N ALA A 239 37.00 4.74 -54.99
CA ALA A 239 38.41 4.44 -54.73
C ALA A 239 38.82 3.09 -55.34
N LYS A 240 38.03 2.02 -55.10
CA LYS A 240 38.30 0.69 -55.67
C LYS A 240 38.33 0.70 -57.20
N ARG A 241 37.39 1.37 -57.85
CA ARG A 241 37.27 1.40 -59.32
C ARG A 241 38.35 2.24 -60.02
N ILE A 242 38.96 3.20 -59.33
CA ILE A 242 39.99 4.06 -59.91
C ILE A 242 41.24 3.26 -60.28
N VAL A 243 41.64 2.30 -59.44
CA VAL A 243 42.86 1.49 -59.64
C VAL A 243 42.56 0.11 -60.25
N ALA A 244 41.29 -0.31 -60.27
CA ALA A 244 40.88 -1.58 -60.84
C ALA A 244 41.23 -1.68 -62.34
N LYS A 245 41.75 -2.85 -62.75
CA LYS A 245 41.89 -3.16 -64.18
C LYS A 245 40.51 -3.36 -64.79
N LYS A 246 40.30 -2.82 -66.00
CA LYS A 246 39.05 -2.98 -66.77
C LYS A 246 38.91 -4.41 -67.29
N THR A 247 38.57 -5.34 -66.41
CA THR A 247 38.15 -6.70 -66.77
C THR A 247 36.63 -6.77 -66.74
N ALA A 248 36.02 -7.41 -67.74
CA ALA A 248 34.59 -7.69 -67.75
C ALA A 248 34.22 -8.46 -66.47
N GLY A 249 33.35 -7.90 -65.63
CA GLY A 249 33.00 -8.44 -64.31
C GLY A 249 33.59 -7.70 -63.10
N THR A 250 34.45 -6.71 -63.31
CA THR A 250 35.07 -5.90 -62.22
C THR A 250 34.25 -4.63 -61.92
N HIS A 251 32.92 -4.70 -62.05
CA HIS A 251 32.05 -3.61 -61.64
C HIS A 251 31.73 -3.83 -60.17
N GLY A 252 32.17 -2.92 -59.30
CA GLY A 252 31.81 -2.95 -57.89
C GLY A 252 30.30 -3.13 -57.70
N ASN A 253 29.90 -3.69 -56.55
CA ASN A 253 28.52 -4.10 -56.30
C ASN A 253 27.51 -2.93 -56.27
N LEU A 254 27.98 -1.68 -56.25
CA LEU A 254 27.17 -0.48 -56.17
C LEU A 254 26.87 0.13 -57.55
N LEU A 255 25.62 0.49 -57.82
CA LEU A 255 25.28 1.32 -58.98
C LEU A 255 25.69 2.76 -58.71
N LEU A 256 26.70 3.24 -59.43
CA LEU A 256 27.21 4.60 -59.27
C LEU A 256 26.38 5.60 -60.09
N PRO A 257 26.12 6.82 -59.57
CA PRO A 257 25.51 7.91 -60.33
C PRO A 257 26.26 8.22 -61.62
N LYS A 258 25.56 8.75 -62.62
CA LYS A 258 26.14 9.07 -63.95
C LYS A 258 27.40 9.94 -63.85
N GLU A 259 27.40 10.95 -62.99
CA GLU A 259 28.56 11.81 -62.74
C GLU A 259 29.80 11.07 -62.20
N CYS A 260 29.62 10.03 -61.39
CA CYS A 260 30.71 9.18 -60.88
C CYS A 260 31.28 8.30 -62.01
N GLN A 261 30.41 7.78 -62.87
CA GLN A 261 30.81 7.04 -64.06
C GLN A 261 31.56 7.95 -65.05
N ASP A 262 31.05 9.16 -65.25
CA ASP A 262 31.70 10.18 -66.07
C ASP A 262 33.07 10.54 -65.47
N TYR A 263 33.21 10.72 -64.15
CA TYR A 263 34.51 10.97 -63.55
C TYR A 263 35.53 9.86 -63.86
N LEU A 264 35.14 8.59 -63.79
CA LEU A 264 36.00 7.45 -64.15
C LEU A 264 36.40 7.48 -65.63
N SER A 265 35.46 7.74 -66.54
CA SER A 265 35.74 7.81 -67.98
C SER A 265 36.68 8.98 -68.32
N HIS A 266 36.53 10.12 -67.65
CA HIS A 266 37.44 11.25 -67.79
C HIS A 266 38.84 10.95 -67.23
N CYS A 267 38.95 10.18 -66.14
CA CYS A 267 40.25 9.69 -65.70
C CYS A 267 40.92 8.85 -66.80
N ASP A 268 40.18 8.00 -67.49
CA ASP A 268 40.71 7.18 -68.58
C ASP A 268 41.13 8.01 -69.79
N SER A 269 40.36 9.04 -70.13
CA SER A 269 40.73 9.99 -71.19
C SER A 269 42.03 10.72 -70.87
N LEU A 270 42.24 11.12 -69.62
CA LEU A 270 43.47 11.80 -69.19
C LEU A 270 44.72 10.91 -69.24
N ASP A 271 44.54 9.59 -69.14
CA ASP A 271 45.63 8.61 -69.17
C ASP A 271 45.94 8.06 -70.57
N GLN A 272 45.30 8.59 -71.61
CA GLN A 272 45.62 8.22 -72.99
C GLN A 272 47.06 8.62 -73.37
N THR A 273 47.74 7.78 -74.14
CA THR A 273 49.12 8.03 -74.62
C THR A 273 49.26 9.32 -75.43
N SER A 274 48.18 9.82 -76.02
CA SER A 274 48.12 11.13 -76.67
C SER A 274 48.42 12.30 -75.74
N ASN A 275 48.23 12.15 -74.43
CA ASN A 275 48.55 13.15 -73.41
C ASN A 275 49.98 13.01 -72.85
N CYS A 276 50.77 12.05 -73.35
CA CYS A 276 52.14 11.83 -72.90
C CYS A 276 53.06 12.98 -73.36
N PRO A 277 53.84 13.60 -72.46
CA PRO A 277 54.80 14.64 -72.84
C PRO A 277 55.87 14.16 -73.83
N ALA A 278 56.30 15.05 -74.72
CA ALA A 278 57.43 14.79 -75.61
C ALA A 278 58.70 14.54 -74.78
N GLY A 279 59.37 13.40 -75.01
CA GLY A 279 60.57 12.98 -74.28
C GLY A 279 60.32 12.05 -73.09
N MET A 280 59.08 11.67 -72.80
CA MET A 280 58.74 10.59 -71.86
C MET A 280 58.57 9.27 -72.60
N ASP A 281 59.25 8.22 -72.15
CA ASP A 281 59.09 6.88 -72.71
C ASP A 281 57.79 6.20 -72.23
N SER A 282 57.39 5.12 -72.90
CA SER A 282 56.13 4.42 -72.58
C SER A 282 56.13 3.85 -71.16
N SER A 283 57.27 3.37 -70.67
CA SER A 283 57.45 2.82 -69.32
C SER A 283 57.24 3.86 -68.22
N LEU A 284 57.87 5.04 -68.36
CA LEU A 284 57.73 6.13 -67.40
C LEU A 284 56.32 6.72 -67.44
N TRP A 285 55.69 6.78 -68.62
CA TRP A 285 54.29 7.18 -68.77
C TRP A 285 53.32 6.25 -68.04
N GLN A 286 53.47 4.92 -68.18
CA GLN A 286 52.65 3.96 -67.44
C GLN A 286 52.87 4.05 -65.93
N THR A 287 54.11 4.30 -65.50
CA THR A 287 54.44 4.52 -64.09
C THR A 287 53.78 5.79 -63.53
N LEU A 288 53.79 6.88 -64.31
CA LEU A 288 53.12 8.14 -63.97
C LEU A 288 51.61 7.96 -63.83
N ILE A 289 50.96 7.29 -64.78
CA ILE A 289 49.53 6.99 -64.72
C ILE A 289 49.21 6.17 -63.48
N LYS A 290 50.00 5.13 -63.20
CA LYS A 290 49.80 4.27 -62.03
C LYS A 290 49.89 5.08 -60.73
N MET A 291 50.92 5.93 -60.58
CA MET A 291 51.05 6.80 -59.41
C MET A 291 49.89 7.80 -59.30
N ARG A 292 49.45 8.38 -60.43
CA ARG A 292 48.28 9.29 -60.47
C ARG A 292 47.01 8.56 -60.02
N ARG A 293 46.74 7.35 -60.51
CA ARG A 293 45.57 6.55 -60.12
C ARG A 293 45.59 6.18 -58.64
N ILE A 294 46.73 5.77 -58.12
CA ILE A 294 46.91 5.49 -56.68
C ILE A 294 46.67 6.76 -55.85
N LYS A 295 47.14 7.93 -56.32
CA LYS A 295 46.89 9.20 -55.64
C LYS A 295 45.41 9.59 -55.62
N ILE A 296 44.74 9.48 -56.76
CA ILE A 296 43.29 9.75 -56.84
C ILE A 296 42.53 8.78 -55.93
N GLU A 297 42.86 7.49 -55.96
CA GLU A 297 42.26 6.47 -55.08
C GLU A 297 42.45 6.77 -53.59
N SER A 298 43.65 7.17 -53.19
CA SER A 298 43.98 7.63 -51.85
C SER A 298 43.15 8.85 -51.43
N GLU A 299 42.98 9.85 -52.31
CA GLU A 299 42.15 11.03 -52.05
C GLU A 299 40.68 10.64 -51.82
N PHE A 300 40.11 9.75 -52.63
CA PHE A 300 38.75 9.24 -52.40
C PHE A 300 38.63 8.46 -51.08
N ARG A 301 39.67 7.72 -50.67
CA ARG A 301 39.69 7.06 -49.35
C ARG A 301 39.77 8.05 -48.19
N VAL A 302 40.57 9.11 -48.32
CA VAL A 302 40.64 10.17 -47.30
C VAL A 302 39.30 10.88 -47.20
N SER A 303 38.70 11.30 -48.32
CA SER A 303 37.37 11.89 -48.33
C SER A 303 36.32 10.95 -47.74
N SER A 304 36.41 9.63 -47.96
CA SER A 304 35.50 8.68 -47.31
C SER A 304 35.55 8.71 -45.77
N GLY A 305 36.68 9.12 -45.18
CA GLY A 305 36.82 9.30 -43.74
C GLY A 305 36.42 10.69 -43.23
N GLU A 306 36.24 11.68 -44.11
CA GLU A 306 35.77 13.04 -43.74
C GLU A 306 34.24 13.13 -43.68
N TYR A 307 33.54 12.17 -44.28
CA TYR A 307 32.08 12.08 -44.31
C TYR A 307 31.51 11.06 -43.30
N TRP A 308 32.30 10.73 -42.27
CA TRP A 308 31.86 10.06 -41.05
C TRP A 308 31.49 11.11 -40.01
#